data_AF-X1BW73-F1
#
_entry.id   AF-X1BW73-F1
#
_cell.length_a   1.000
_cell.length_b   1.000
_cell.length_c   1.000
_cell.angle_alpha   90.00
_cell.angle_beta   90.00
_cell.angle_gamma   90.00
#
_symmetry.space_group_name_H-M   'P 1'
#
loop_
_entity.id
_entity.type
_entity.pdbx_description
1 polymer ?
#
loop_
_entity_poly.entity_id
_entity_poly.type
_entity_poly.pdbx_seq_one_letter_code
_entity_poly.pdbx_strand_id
1 'polypeptide(L)'
;MTESEQTSSEEIKAEKFTWQLALLEAGLYVAGRPLDLKTLGNITGTRSKKRVRKLAKTLVENYKNRDTSLEVLELEGERFVMQLKPEYTTKVRKLSTRPLLSAGPLKTLSYIAFRQPILCKILFPLTKPMFQTDRFI
;
A
#
# COMPACT_ATOMS: atom_id res chain seq x y z
N MET A 1 -6.03 31.57 41.81
CA MET A 1 -5.20 30.35 41.70
C MET A 1 -5.96 29.32 40.84
N THR A 2 -6.19 29.62 39.55
CA THR A 2 -7.07 28.81 38.68
C THR A 2 -6.62 28.85 37.20
N GLU A 3 -5.32 28.81 36.94
CA GLU A 3 -4.78 28.82 35.55
C GLU A 3 -3.85 27.64 35.24
N SER A 4 -3.38 26.88 36.23
CA SER A 4 -2.37 25.81 36.02
C SER A 4 -2.95 24.42 35.68
N GLU A 5 -4.26 24.21 35.82
CA GLU A 5 -4.89 22.90 35.56
C GLU A 5 -5.52 22.77 34.16
N GLN A 6 -5.73 23.89 33.44
CA GLN A 6 -6.39 23.87 32.13
C GLN A 6 -5.44 23.44 31.00
N THR A 7 -4.18 23.86 31.04
CA THR A 7 -3.14 23.63 30.02
C THR A 7 -2.82 22.14 29.80
N SER A 8 -2.72 21.36 30.88
CA SER A 8 -2.36 19.93 30.81
C SER A 8 -3.40 19.05 30.11
N SER A 9 -4.68 19.42 30.22
CA SER A 9 -5.79 18.66 29.63
C SER A 9 -5.99 18.92 28.13
N GLU A 10 -5.46 20.04 27.63
CA GLU A 10 -5.53 20.43 26.22
C GLU A 10 -4.36 19.86 25.41
N GLU A 11 -3.16 19.85 25.97
CA GLU A 11 -1.96 19.28 25.35
C GLU A 11 -2.13 17.77 25.08
N ILE A 12 -2.63 17.01 26.05
CA ILE A 12 -2.89 15.56 25.88
C ILE A 12 -3.93 15.29 24.77
N LYS A 13 -4.93 16.18 24.62
CA LYS A 13 -5.94 16.05 23.55
C LYS A 13 -5.32 16.34 22.18
N ALA A 14 -4.41 17.32 22.10
CA ALA A 14 -3.70 17.67 20.88
C ALA A 14 -2.75 16.55 20.44
N GLU A 15 -1.97 15.97 21.35
CA GLU A 15 -1.10 14.82 21.05
C GLU A 15 -1.90 13.59 20.59
N LYS A 16 -3.03 13.31 21.24
CA LYS A 16 -3.93 12.24 20.80
C LYS A 16 -4.46 12.50 19.39
N PHE A 17 -4.75 13.76 19.06
CA PHE A 17 -5.25 14.14 17.75
C PHE A 17 -4.19 13.99 16.65
N THR A 18 -2.93 14.36 16.92
CA THR A 18 -1.82 14.16 15.97
C THR A 18 -1.54 12.68 15.74
N TRP A 19 -1.58 11.86 16.80
CA TRP A 19 -1.46 10.40 16.68
C TRP A 19 -2.56 9.79 15.82
N GLN A 20 -3.81 10.22 16.01
CA GLN A 20 -4.95 9.77 15.21
C GLN A 20 -4.82 10.17 13.74
N LEU A 21 -4.29 11.36 13.45
CA LEU A 21 -4.00 11.78 12.07
C LEU A 21 -2.94 10.90 11.42
N ALA A 22 -1.85 10.60 12.11
CA ALA A 22 -0.78 9.73 11.60
C ALA A 22 -1.28 8.30 11.33
N LEU A 23 -2.14 7.75 12.20
CA LEU A 23 -2.78 6.45 11.98
C LEU A 23 -3.69 6.45 10.74
N LEU A 24 -4.44 7.54 10.54
CA LEU A 24 -5.34 7.69 9.40
C LEU A 24 -4.55 7.75 8.08
N GLU A 25 -3.46 8.52 8.08
CA GLU A 25 -2.51 8.64 6.97
C GLU A 25 -1.90 7.28 6.63
N ALA A 26 -1.37 6.56 7.62
CA ALA A 26 -0.82 5.22 7.43
C ALA A 26 -1.88 4.25 6.87
N GLY A 27 -3.11 4.32 7.37
CA GLY A 27 -4.22 3.50 6.90
C GLY A 27 -4.58 3.75 5.43
N LEU A 28 -4.64 5.02 5.02
CA LEU A 28 -4.91 5.41 3.64
C LEU A 28 -3.77 5.03 2.70
N TYR A 29 -2.51 5.21 3.14
CA TYR A 29 -1.32 4.85 2.38
C TYR A 29 -1.28 3.35 2.08
N VAL A 30 -1.46 2.50 3.11
CA VAL A 30 -1.43 1.04 2.96
C VAL A 30 -2.62 0.52 2.15
N ALA A 31 -3.79 1.14 2.29
CA ALA A 31 -4.99 0.66 1.61
C ALA A 31 -4.90 0.79 0.09
N GLY A 32 -4.29 1.87 -0.43
CA GLY A 32 -4.18 2.14 -1.87
C GLY A 32 -5.53 2.18 -2.62
N ARG A 33 -6.65 2.29 -1.88
CA ARG A 33 -8.02 2.24 -2.38
C ARG A 33 -8.92 3.14 -1.54
N PRO A 34 -10.07 3.59 -2.08
CA PRO A 34 -11.00 4.41 -1.32
C PRO A 34 -11.54 3.71 -0.07
N LEU A 35 -11.37 4.35 1.09
CA LEU A 35 -11.84 3.86 2.38
C LEU A 35 -13.04 4.67 2.87
N ASP A 36 -14.03 3.97 3.41
CA ASP A 36 -15.23 4.57 3.99
C ASP A 36 -14.98 5.08 5.41
N LEU A 37 -15.78 6.05 5.87
CA LEU A 37 -15.74 6.54 7.25
C LEU A 37 -15.83 5.46 8.32
N LYS A 38 -16.53 4.35 8.06
CA LYS A 38 -16.62 3.22 8.99
C LYS A 38 -15.25 2.59 9.23
N THR A 39 -14.52 2.32 8.15
CA THR A 39 -13.18 1.71 8.19
C THR A 39 -12.19 2.66 8.83
N LEU A 40 -12.23 3.95 8.47
CA LEU A 40 -11.39 4.99 9.07
C LEU A 40 -11.66 5.15 10.59
N GLY A 41 -12.92 5.03 11.01
CA GLY A 41 -13.29 5.04 12.42
C GLY A 41 -12.76 3.85 13.21
N ASN A 42 -12.75 2.66 12.59
CA ASN A 42 -12.16 1.47 13.19
C ASN A 42 -10.64 1.62 13.39
N ILE A 43 -9.93 2.17 12.41
CA ILE A 43 -8.47 2.39 12.49
C ILE A 43 -8.11 3.41 13.59
N THR A 44 -8.86 4.51 13.66
CA THR A 44 -8.60 5.60 14.64
C THR A 44 -9.18 5.33 16.03
N GLY A 45 -9.83 4.19 16.25
CA GLY A 45 -10.48 3.82 17.51
C GLY A 45 -11.63 4.75 17.90
N THR A 46 -12.25 5.43 16.92
CA THR A 46 -13.27 6.46 17.16
C THR A 46 -14.64 6.03 16.66
N ARG A 47 -15.61 5.95 17.58
CA ARG A 47 -17.00 5.57 17.27
C ARG A 47 -17.83 6.70 16.63
N SER A 48 -17.38 7.95 16.77
CA SER A 48 -18.10 9.13 16.28
C SER A 48 -17.75 9.44 14.82
N LYS A 49 -18.71 9.27 13.92
CA LYS A 49 -18.57 9.62 12.48
C LYS A 49 -18.13 11.07 12.26
N LYS A 50 -18.65 12.01 13.07
CA LYS A 50 -18.33 13.44 12.97
C LYS A 50 -16.85 13.71 13.25
N ARG A 51 -16.27 13.03 14.25
CA ARG A 51 -14.84 13.15 14.57
C ARG A 51 -13.95 12.59 13.47
N VAL A 52 -14.30 11.41 12.95
CA VAL A 52 -13.54 10.77 11.86
C VAL A 52 -13.58 11.65 10.61
N ARG A 53 -14.74 12.22 10.27
CA ARG A 53 -14.87 13.17 9.16
C ARG A 53 -14.01 14.41 9.37
N LYS A 54 -13.97 14.95 10.59
CA LYS A 54 -13.11 16.10 10.91
C LYS A 54 -11.63 15.75 10.70
N LEU A 55 -11.17 14.62 11.24
CA LEU A 55 -9.80 14.14 11.05
C LEU A 55 -9.45 13.97 9.56
N ALA A 56 -10.33 13.33 8.79
CA ALA A 56 -10.13 13.13 7.37
C ALA A 56 -10.06 14.44 6.58
N LYS A 57 -10.94 15.41 6.88
CA LYS A 57 -10.91 16.74 6.26
C LYS A 57 -9.65 17.53 6.62
N THR A 58 -9.23 17.48 7.88
CA THR A 58 -7.97 18.09 8.31
C THR A 58 -6.78 17.46 7.57
N LEU A 59 -6.79 16.15 7.35
CA LEU A 59 -5.74 15.48 6.56
C LEU A 59 -5.74 15.96 5.10
N VAL A 60 -6.92 16.11 4.48
CA VAL A 60 -7.07 16.66 3.13
C VAL A 60 -6.51 18.08 3.04
N GLU A 61 -6.84 18.95 3.98
CA GLU A 61 -6.32 20.32 4.03
C GLU A 61 -4.80 20.36 4.23
N ASN A 62 -4.27 19.53 5.13
CA ASN A 62 -2.83 19.42 5.35
C ASN A 62 -2.09 19.04 4.07
N TYR A 63 -2.61 18.09 3.29
CA TYR A 63 -2.00 17.67 2.03
C TYR A 63 -2.20 18.68 0.90
N LYS A 64 -3.27 19.48 0.92
CA LYS A 64 -3.47 20.59 -0.02
C LYS A 64 -2.49 21.74 0.23
N ASN A 65 -2.20 22.04 1.50
CA ASN A 65 -1.31 23.13 1.88
C ASN A 65 0.18 22.74 1.82
N ARG A 66 0.48 21.44 1.76
CA ARG A 66 1.85 20.93 1.67
C ARG A 66 2.26 20.78 0.20
N ASP A 67 3.45 21.26 -0.13
CA ASP A 67 4.11 21.02 -1.43
C ASP A 67 4.68 19.60 -1.53
N THR A 68 3.80 18.61 -1.53
CA THR A 68 4.14 17.20 -1.71
C THR A 68 3.58 16.65 -3.02
N SER A 69 4.12 15.52 -3.50
CA SER A 69 3.63 14.84 -4.70
C SER A 69 2.32 14.06 -4.49
N LEU A 70 1.91 13.89 -3.23
CA LEU A 70 0.71 13.13 -2.83
C LEU A 70 -0.46 14.08 -2.56
N GLU A 71 -1.67 13.57 -2.74
CA GLU A 71 -2.91 14.24 -2.43
C GLU A 71 -3.88 13.27 -1.75
N VAL A 72 -4.76 13.81 -0.90
CA VAL A 72 -5.87 13.06 -0.31
C VAL A 72 -7.16 13.65 -0.86
N LEU A 73 -7.99 12.81 -1.48
CA LEU A 73 -9.27 13.21 -2.07
C LEU A 73 -10.45 12.62 -1.30
N GLU A 74 -11.51 13.41 -1.22
CA GLU A 74 -12.84 12.97 -0.78
C GLU A 74 -13.67 12.65 -2.03
N LEU A 75 -14.15 11.42 -2.14
CA LEU A 75 -15.02 10.92 -3.19
C LEU A 75 -16.48 10.90 -2.71
N GLU A 76 -17.39 10.68 -3.66
CA GLU A 76 -18.80 10.46 -3.38
C GLU A 76 -19.02 9.32 -2.38
N GLY A 77 -20.00 9.49 -1.49
CA GLY A 77 -20.30 8.52 -0.44
C GLY A 77 -19.38 8.58 0.79
N GLU A 78 -18.71 9.72 1.03
CA GLU A 78 -17.84 9.96 2.20
C GLU A 78 -16.66 8.99 2.24
N ARG A 79 -16.05 8.76 1.08
CA ARG A 79 -14.91 7.87 0.91
C ARG A 79 -13.65 8.71 0.71
N PHE A 80 -12.55 8.28 1.31
CA PHE A 80 -11.28 8.98 1.23
C PHE A 80 -10.23 8.11 0.58
N VAL A 81 -9.41 8.69 -0.29
CA VAL A 81 -8.31 8.00 -0.97
C VAL A 81 -7.06 8.86 -0.94
N MET A 82 -5.92 8.24 -0.71
CA MET A 82 -4.61 8.85 -0.87
C MET A 82 -4.04 8.42 -2.21
N GLN A 83 -3.67 9.37 -3.05
CA GLN A 83 -3.15 9.11 -4.38
C GLN A 83 -2.06 10.12 -4.75
N LEU A 84 -1.38 9.86 -5.86
CA LEU A 84 -0.38 10.78 -6.40
C LEU A 84 -1.09 11.90 -7.17
N LYS A 85 -0.58 13.12 -7.08
CA LYS A 85 -1.06 14.24 -7.90
C LYS A 85 -0.99 13.88 -9.40
N PRO A 86 -1.95 14.36 -10.20
CA PRO A 86 -2.03 14.00 -11.63
C PRO A 86 -0.77 14.42 -12.41
N GLU A 87 -0.12 15.50 -11.98
CA GLU A 87 1.13 16.03 -12.56
C GLU A 87 2.29 15.03 -12.56
N TYR A 88 2.41 14.22 -11.49
CA TYR A 88 3.47 13.22 -11.37
C TYR A 88 3.04 11.87 -11.93
N THR A 89 1.72 11.58 -11.93
CA THR A 89 1.16 10.29 -12.33
C THR A 89 1.56 9.87 -13.73
N THR A 90 1.61 10.80 -14.68
CA THR A 90 2.05 10.54 -16.06
C THR A 90 3.52 10.11 -16.14
N LYS A 91 4.38 10.68 -15.30
CA LYS A 91 5.83 10.43 -15.28
C LYS A 91 6.18 9.11 -14.59
N VAL A 92 5.53 8.80 -13.47
CA VAL A 92 5.83 7.59 -12.68
C VAL A 92 4.96 6.38 -13.03
N ARG A 93 4.02 6.49 -13.99
CA ARG A 93 3.17 5.38 -14.43
C ARG A 93 3.96 4.13 -14.84
N LYS A 94 5.18 4.32 -15.37
CA LYS A 94 6.09 3.24 -15.78
C LYS A 94 6.68 2.46 -14.61
N LEU A 95 6.67 3.04 -13.39
CA LEU A 95 7.16 2.41 -12.16
C LEU A 95 6.07 1.63 -11.42
N SER A 96 4.80 1.92 -11.69
CA SER A 96 3.70 1.15 -11.13
C SER A 96 3.75 -0.27 -11.69
N THR A 97 4.13 -1.22 -10.83
CA THR A 97 4.04 -2.65 -11.03
C THR A 97 2.56 -3.02 -11.21
N ARG A 98 2.03 -2.78 -12.41
CA ARG A 98 0.96 -3.64 -12.90
C ARG A 98 1.47 -5.07 -12.71
N PRO A 99 0.69 -5.97 -12.09
CA PRO A 99 1.10 -7.36 -12.07
C PRO A 99 1.39 -7.74 -13.52
N LEU A 100 2.63 -8.16 -13.80
CA LEU A 100 3.12 -8.44 -15.16
C LEU A 100 2.18 -9.41 -15.90
N LEU A 101 1.37 -10.14 -15.13
CA LEU A 101 0.40 -11.12 -15.55
C LEU A 101 -0.96 -10.80 -14.92
N SER A 102 -2.03 -10.93 -15.71
CA SER A 102 -3.40 -10.91 -15.16
C SER A 102 -3.66 -12.16 -14.32
N ALA A 103 -4.78 -12.20 -13.58
CA ALA A 103 -5.12 -13.32 -12.71
C ALA A 103 -5.16 -14.69 -13.42
N GLY A 104 -5.42 -14.73 -14.73
CA GLY A 104 -5.43 -15.95 -15.53
C GLY A 104 -4.02 -16.58 -15.64
N PRO A 105 -3.06 -15.93 -16.31
CA PRO A 105 -1.70 -16.46 -16.41
C PRO A 105 -1.00 -16.64 -15.06
N LEU A 106 -1.29 -15.80 -14.05
CA LEU A 106 -0.75 -15.97 -12.70
C LEU A 106 -1.26 -17.25 -12.02
N LYS A 107 -2.55 -17.60 -12.19
CA LYS A 107 -3.10 -18.88 -11.70
C LYS A 107 -2.46 -20.06 -12.40
N THR A 108 -2.28 -19.98 -13.73
CA THR A 108 -1.61 -21.04 -14.50
C THR A 108 -0.16 -21.20 -14.07
N LEU A 109 0.59 -20.11 -13.91
CA LEU A 109 1.98 -20.14 -13.45
C LEU A 109 2.10 -20.66 -12.00
N SER A 110 1.18 -20.24 -11.12
CA SER A 110 1.10 -20.74 -9.74
C SER A 110 0.76 -22.24 -9.71
N TYR A 111 -0.11 -22.71 -10.60
CA TYR A 111 -0.45 -24.11 -10.74
C TYR A 111 0.74 -24.93 -11.25
N ILE A 112 1.46 -24.41 -12.26
CA ILE A 112 2.69 -25.01 -12.78
C ILE A 112 3.75 -25.09 -11.67
N ALA A 113 4.06 -23.99 -10.97
CA ALA A 113 5.04 -23.97 -9.88
C ALA A 113 4.68 -24.95 -8.75
N PHE A 114 3.40 -25.08 -8.42
CA PHE A 114 2.92 -26.02 -7.41
C PHE A 114 2.96 -27.49 -7.86
N ARG A 115 2.79 -27.74 -9.16
CA ARG A 115 2.73 -29.09 -9.76
C ARG A 115 4.05 -29.55 -10.37
N GLN A 116 5.08 -28.71 -10.37
CA GLN A 116 6.42 -29.05 -10.85
C GLN A 116 7.18 -29.86 -9.78
N PRO A 117 7.56 -31.11 -10.06
CA PRO A 117 8.97 -31.46 -10.04
C PRO A 117 9.54 -30.98 -11.37
N ILE A 118 10.31 -29.89 -11.37
CA ILE A 118 11.26 -29.68 -12.46
C ILE A 118 12.27 -30.80 -12.35
N LEU A 119 12.08 -31.81 -13.18
CA LEU A 119 12.93 -32.97 -13.28
C LEU A 119 14.33 -32.48 -13.70
N CYS A 120 15.18 -32.21 -12.71
CA CYS A 120 16.62 -32.01 -12.84
C CYS A 120 17.34 -33.24 -13.47
N LYS A 121 16.56 -34.27 -13.85
CA LYS A 121 16.98 -35.47 -14.57
C LYS A 121 16.93 -35.31 -16.10
N ILE A 122 16.15 -34.37 -16.66
CA ILE A 122 16.11 -34.11 -18.12
C ILE A 122 17.29 -33.26 -18.58
N LEU A 123 17.98 -32.54 -17.67
CA LEU A 123 19.11 -31.68 -18.02
C LEU A 123 20.49 -32.36 -17.91
N PHE A 124 20.55 -33.69 -17.78
CA PHE A 124 21.83 -34.42 -17.74
C PHE A 124 22.33 -35.03 -19.07
N PRO A 125 21.56 -35.20 -20.17
CA PRO A 125 22.10 -35.82 -21.39
C PRO A 125 22.66 -34.81 -22.41
N LEU A 126 22.58 -33.49 -22.20
CA LEU A 126 22.98 -32.49 -23.22
C LEU A 126 24.33 -31.81 -22.95
N THR A 127 25.12 -32.27 -21.98
CA THR A 127 26.48 -31.75 -21.72
C THR A 127 27.52 -32.87 -21.61
N LYS A 128 27.54 -33.80 -22.56
CA LYS A 128 28.75 -34.57 -22.86
C LYS A 128 29.11 -34.47 -24.35
N PRO A 129 29.94 -33.51 -24.74
CA PRO A 129 30.82 -33.69 -25.88
C PRO A 129 32.17 -34.27 -25.41
N MET A 130 32.86 -34.90 -26.37
CA MET A 130 34.32 -35.03 -26.47
C MET A 130 34.94 -36.42 -26.20
N PHE A 131 35.20 -37.12 -27.32
CA PHE A 131 36.30 -38.02 -27.70
C PHE A 131 37.06 -38.85 -26.64
N GLN A 132 37.23 -40.15 -26.92
CA GLN A 132 38.57 -40.77 -27.03
C GLN A 132 38.48 -42.09 -27.83
N THR A 133 39.59 -42.40 -28.48
CA THR A 133 39.84 -43.38 -29.54
C THR A 133 40.20 -44.79 -29.04
N ASP A 134 40.30 -45.71 -30.02
CA ASP A 134 41.20 -46.87 -30.13
C ASP A 134 40.77 -48.29 -29.68
N ARG A 135 40.65 -49.12 -30.74
CA ARG A 135 41.21 -50.47 -30.97
C ARG A 135 40.81 -51.70 -30.13
N PHE A 136 40.88 -52.82 -30.88
CA PHE A 136 40.83 -54.25 -30.52
C PHE A 136 39.40 -54.75 -30.29
N ILE A 137 38.85 -55.69 -31.08
CA ILE A 137 39.38 -56.86 -31.79
C ILE A 137 38.72 -56.97 -33.18
#